data_AF-A0A8J6BBD9-F1
#
_entry.id   AF-A0A8J6BBD9-F1
#
_cell.length_a   1.000
_cell.length_b   1.000
_cell.length_c   1.000
_cell.angle_alpha   90.00
_cell.angle_beta   90.00
_cell.angle_gamma   90.00
#
_symmetry.space_group_name_H-M   'P 1'
#
loop_
_entity.id
_entity.type
_entity.pdbx_description
1 polymer ?
#
loop_
_entity_poly.entity_id
_entity_poly.type
_entity_poly.pdbx_seq_one_letter_code
_entity_poly.pdbx_strand_id
1 'polypeptide(L)'
;AAIRPAVTFSPNYKKIFTTESITMSCDGGSTIGGGPNYIWSKDNSPVHNGKSYTIQSAVRSDSGSYRCQTRPGEISYPARLDISDGYVILQTPLYVYEGDQINITCHHRHGYSGGQTRFYKDTRVIRDWTDTAEYYIENVDGTTAGTYRCEKEISWLYIYGDAASVSVGGKSRISYIRTSLPVARCCEDRQTDICFYIYR
;
A
#
# COMPACT_ATOMS: atom_id res chain seq x y z
N ALA A 1 19.02 7.85 20.87
CA ALA A 1 19.29 7.57 19.44
C ALA A 1 18.35 8.42 18.58
N ALA A 2 18.68 8.67 17.31
CA ALA A 2 17.70 9.18 16.35
C ALA A 2 16.74 8.03 15.98
N ILE A 3 15.45 8.32 15.85
CA ILE A 3 14.45 7.35 15.38
C ILE A 3 14.22 7.62 13.89
N ARG A 4 14.22 6.56 13.07
CA ARG A 4 13.87 6.67 11.65
C ARG A 4 12.35 6.77 11.48
N PRO A 5 11.82 7.76 10.76
CA PRO A 5 10.40 7.82 10.46
C PRO A 5 9.99 6.78 9.41
N ALA A 6 8.73 6.36 9.47
CA ALA A 6 8.07 5.53 8.47
C ALA A 6 7.05 6.36 7.67
N VAL A 7 6.81 5.99 6.41
CA VAL A 7 5.79 6.61 5.56
C VAL A 7 4.56 5.70 5.49
N THR A 8 3.43 6.16 6.01
CA THR A 8 2.14 5.45 5.95
C THR A 8 1.26 6.05 4.85
N PHE A 9 0.50 5.22 4.14
CA PHE A 9 -0.45 5.65 3.10
C PHE A 9 -1.90 5.44 3.57
N SER A 10 -2.77 6.40 3.29
CA SER A 10 -4.21 6.31 3.52
C SER A 10 -4.98 6.78 2.26
N PRO A 11 -5.70 5.88 1.55
CA PRO A 11 -5.78 4.44 1.78
C PRO A 11 -4.42 3.73 1.60
N ASN A 12 -4.24 2.58 2.25
CA ASN A 12 -2.97 1.81 2.22
C ASN A 12 -2.80 1.04 0.90
N TYR A 13 -2.69 1.75 -0.22
CA TYR A 13 -2.47 1.16 -1.54
C TYR A 13 -1.29 1.82 -2.24
N LYS A 14 -0.30 1.02 -2.64
CA LYS A 14 0.87 1.53 -3.41
C LYS A 14 0.57 1.89 -4.87
N LYS A 15 -0.68 1.71 -5.31
CA LYS A 15 -1.15 1.96 -6.66
C LYS A 15 -2.60 2.45 -6.61
N ILE A 16 -2.88 3.57 -7.28
CA ILE A 16 -4.21 4.19 -7.39
C ILE A 16 -4.42 4.65 -8.85
N PHE A 17 -5.64 5.06 -9.21
CA PHE A 17 -5.91 5.68 -10.51
C PHE A 17 -5.61 7.19 -10.51
N THR A 18 -5.50 7.74 -11.72
CA THR A 18 -5.69 9.18 -11.96
C THR A 18 -6.98 9.69 -11.30
N THR A 19 -6.98 10.92 -10.80
CA THR A 19 -8.11 11.59 -10.11
C THR A 19 -8.56 10.98 -8.78
N GLU A 20 -7.98 9.86 -8.34
CA GLU A 20 -8.14 9.40 -6.95
C GLU A 20 -7.27 10.24 -6.00
N SER A 21 -7.64 10.24 -4.72
CA SER A 21 -6.92 10.95 -3.66
C SER A 21 -6.16 9.98 -2.75
N ILE A 22 -5.04 10.44 -2.20
CA ILE A 22 -4.24 9.69 -1.23
C ILE A 22 -3.52 10.64 -0.27
N THR A 23 -3.51 10.29 1.01
CA THR A 23 -2.75 11.00 2.05
C THR A 23 -1.57 10.14 2.49
N MET A 24 -0.38 10.73 2.43
CA MET A 24 0.85 10.14 2.96
C MET A 24 1.13 10.78 4.32
N SER A 25 1.47 9.99 5.33
CA SER A 25 1.79 10.47 6.69
C SER A 25 3.18 10.00 7.10
N CYS A 26 3.88 10.84 7.87
CA CYS A 26 5.20 10.56 8.39
C CYS A 26 5.10 10.24 9.88
N ASP A 27 5.31 8.98 10.26
CA ASP A 27 5.15 8.50 11.63
C ASP A 27 6.50 8.16 12.26
N GLY A 28 6.71 8.57 13.51
CA GLY A 28 8.01 8.52 14.18
C GLY A 28 8.95 9.67 13.77
N GLY A 29 10.21 9.56 14.19
CA GLY A 29 11.20 10.64 14.10
C GLY A 29 11.45 11.33 15.46
N SER A 30 12.59 12.01 15.58
CA SER A 30 12.93 12.76 16.81
C SER A 30 12.37 14.19 16.75
N THR A 31 11.92 14.70 17.91
CA THR A 31 11.29 16.02 18.10
C THR A 31 12.09 16.95 19.03
N ILE A 32 13.38 16.65 19.26
CA ILE A 32 14.23 17.40 20.18
C ILE A 32 14.50 18.81 19.63
N GLY A 33 14.12 19.83 20.40
CA GLY A 33 14.49 21.23 20.16
C GLY A 33 13.46 22.09 19.42
N GLY A 34 12.30 21.57 19.02
CA GLY A 34 11.24 22.36 18.39
C GLY A 34 10.14 21.52 17.75
N GLY A 35 9.05 22.18 17.33
CA GLY A 35 7.95 21.52 16.60
C GLY A 35 8.47 20.80 15.34
N PRO A 36 7.91 19.62 15.00
CA PRO A 36 8.54 18.73 14.03
C PRO A 36 8.47 19.27 12.61
N ASN A 37 9.61 19.79 12.15
CA ASN A 37 9.85 20.18 10.77
C ASN A 37 9.99 18.93 9.89
N TYR A 38 8.85 18.32 9.55
CA TYR A 38 8.75 17.24 8.57
C TYR A 38 8.93 17.77 7.15
N ILE A 39 9.86 17.19 6.40
CA ILE A 39 10.06 17.48 4.97
C ILE A 39 9.79 16.22 4.16
N TRP A 40 8.99 16.36 3.10
CA TRP A 40 8.75 15.33 2.11
C TRP A 40 9.60 15.55 0.86
N SER A 41 10.11 14.46 0.31
CA SER A 41 10.76 14.42 -1.00
C SER A 41 10.15 13.35 -1.89
N LYS A 42 10.04 13.65 -3.19
CA LYS A 42 9.69 12.71 -4.27
C LYS A 42 10.90 12.59 -5.18
N ASP A 43 11.40 11.37 -5.36
CA ASP A 43 12.57 11.05 -6.19
C ASP A 43 13.77 12.00 -5.91
N ASN A 44 14.06 12.16 -4.62
CA ASN A 44 15.08 13.04 -4.01
C ASN A 44 14.84 14.56 -4.11
N SER A 45 13.78 15.03 -4.80
CA SER A 45 13.41 16.46 -4.85
C SER A 45 12.42 16.81 -3.73
N PRO A 46 12.57 17.93 -3.00
CA PRO A 46 11.61 18.33 -1.97
C PRO A 46 10.25 18.72 -2.58
N VAL A 47 9.15 18.31 -1.95
CA VAL A 47 7.78 18.52 -2.48
C VAL A 47 6.76 19.07 -1.46
N HIS A 48 6.94 18.83 -0.17
CA HIS A 48 5.99 19.30 0.86
C HIS A 48 6.65 19.46 2.23
N ASN A 49 6.06 20.27 3.10
CA ASN A 49 6.49 20.48 4.50
C ASN A 49 5.28 20.30 5.42
N GLY A 50 5.35 19.38 6.39
CA GLY A 50 4.23 19.00 7.27
C GLY A 50 4.16 17.50 7.53
N LYS A 51 3.50 17.08 8.63
CA LYS A 51 3.45 15.64 9.02
C LYS A 51 2.83 14.77 7.93
N SER A 52 1.81 15.29 7.25
CA SER A 52 1.08 14.58 6.21
C SER A 52 1.05 15.40 4.93
N TYR A 53 1.09 14.71 3.79
CA TYR A 53 1.04 15.27 2.45
C TYR A 53 -0.07 14.58 1.66
N THR A 54 -1.11 15.33 1.28
CA THR A 54 -2.27 14.81 0.53
C THR A 54 -2.20 15.21 -0.94
N ILE A 55 -2.33 14.22 -1.82
CA ILE A 55 -2.62 14.41 -3.24
C ILE A 55 -4.14 14.30 -3.39
N GLN A 56 -4.80 15.40 -3.78
CA GLN A 56 -6.27 15.46 -3.83
C GLN A 56 -6.88 14.88 -5.12
N SER A 57 -6.13 14.93 -6.22
CA SER A 57 -6.53 14.39 -7.53
C SER A 57 -5.26 13.99 -8.27
N ALA A 58 -4.91 12.71 -8.23
CA ALA A 58 -3.60 12.25 -8.68
C ALA A 58 -3.43 12.34 -10.21
N VAL A 59 -2.24 12.73 -10.66
CA VAL A 59 -1.83 12.71 -12.07
C VAL A 59 -0.63 11.79 -12.27
N ARG A 60 -0.37 11.38 -13.53
CA ARG A 60 0.69 10.41 -13.87
C ARG A 60 2.06 10.78 -13.32
N SER A 61 2.39 12.08 -13.28
CA SER A 61 3.63 12.64 -12.73
C SER A 61 3.76 12.53 -11.20
N ASP A 62 2.73 12.11 -10.48
CA ASP A 62 2.79 11.85 -9.03
C ASP A 62 3.27 10.43 -8.71
N SER A 63 3.43 9.59 -9.72
CA SER A 63 4.13 8.31 -9.59
C SER A 63 5.59 8.57 -9.22
N GLY A 64 6.09 7.98 -8.13
CA GLY A 64 7.41 8.33 -7.61
C GLY A 64 7.81 7.60 -6.34
N SER A 65 9.07 7.79 -5.92
CA SER A 65 9.57 7.35 -4.63
C SER A 65 9.48 8.47 -3.60
N TYR A 66 8.55 8.35 -2.67
CA TYR A 66 8.33 9.30 -1.58
C TYR A 66 9.15 8.94 -0.35
N ARG A 67 9.71 9.95 0.32
CA ARG A 67 10.40 9.83 1.61
C ARG A 67 10.07 11.02 2.49
N CYS A 68 10.00 10.82 3.80
CA CYS A 68 9.89 11.89 4.78
C CYS A 68 11.11 11.93 5.71
N GLN A 69 11.37 13.09 6.31
CA GLN A 69 12.46 13.32 7.26
C GLN A 69 12.00 14.33 8.33
N THR A 70 12.31 14.09 9.61
CA THR A 70 12.26 15.15 10.64
C THR A 70 13.60 15.87 10.73
N ARG A 71 13.59 17.17 11.09
CA ARG A 71 14.81 17.91 11.42
C ARG A 71 14.91 18.17 12.93
N PRO A 72 16.02 17.80 13.62
CA PRO A 72 17.11 16.93 13.17
C PRO A 72 16.73 15.44 13.29
N GLY A 73 16.94 14.65 12.23
CA GLY A 73 16.49 13.26 12.18
C GLY A 73 16.83 12.53 10.89
N GLU A 74 16.62 11.21 10.89
CA GLU A 74 16.88 10.34 9.75
C GLU A 74 15.82 10.46 8.65
N ILE A 75 16.19 10.07 7.43
CA ILE A 75 15.28 9.96 6.29
C ILE A 75 14.61 8.57 6.30
N SER A 76 13.32 8.54 6.03
CA SER A 76 12.53 7.31 5.95
C SER A 76 13.05 6.35 4.87
N TYR A 77 12.61 5.09 4.95
CA TYR A 77 12.64 4.21 3.79
C TYR A 77 11.75 4.75 2.66
N PRO A 78 12.06 4.44 1.39
CA PRO A 78 11.27 4.86 0.24
C PRO A 78 9.91 4.16 0.19
N ALA A 79 8.83 4.94 0.16
CA ALA A 79 7.51 4.48 -0.25
C ALA A 79 7.36 4.69 -1.76
N ARG A 80 6.97 3.66 -2.53
CA ARG A 80 6.71 3.80 -3.97
C ARG A 80 5.21 3.96 -4.19
N LEU A 81 4.81 5.04 -4.85
CA LEU A 81 3.45 5.26 -5.36
C LEU A 81 3.46 5.16 -6.89
N ASP A 82 2.41 4.57 -7.45
CA ASP A 82 2.24 4.32 -8.88
C ASP A 82 0.82 4.75 -9.33
N ILE A 83 0.72 5.69 -10.25
CA ILE A 83 -0.57 6.28 -10.68
C ILE A 83 -0.98 5.69 -12.03
N SER A 84 -2.11 5.00 -12.07
CA SER A 84 -2.62 4.33 -13.26
C SER A 84 -3.67 5.14 -14.01
N ASP A 85 -3.53 5.16 -15.33
CA ASP A 85 -4.45 5.69 -16.33
C ASP A 85 -5.25 4.57 -17.04
N GLY A 86 -4.92 3.30 -16.79
CA GLY A 86 -5.65 2.14 -17.32
C GLY A 86 -7.01 1.92 -16.65
N TYR A 87 -7.69 0.83 -17.01
CA TYR A 87 -9.06 0.55 -16.55
C TYR A 87 -9.15 -0.31 -15.28
N VAL A 88 -8.17 -1.21 -15.06
CA VAL A 88 -8.13 -2.15 -13.91
C VAL A 88 -6.72 -2.12 -13.31
N ILE A 89 -6.64 -2.13 -11.97
CA ILE A 89 -5.40 -2.26 -11.21
C ILE A 89 -5.55 -3.28 -10.09
N LEU A 90 -4.44 -3.97 -9.79
CA LEU A 90 -4.34 -4.72 -8.55
C LEU A 90 -3.80 -3.81 -7.45
N GLN A 91 -4.69 -3.39 -6.55
CA GLN A 91 -4.34 -2.69 -5.32
C GLN A 91 -3.75 -3.68 -4.31
N THR A 92 -2.68 -3.26 -3.65
CA THR A 92 -1.96 -4.03 -2.64
C THR A 92 -1.39 -3.08 -1.59
N PRO A 93 -1.23 -3.50 -0.31
CA PRO A 93 -0.55 -2.72 0.73
C PRO A 93 0.80 -2.12 0.30
N LEU A 94 1.16 -1.00 0.91
CA LEU A 94 2.48 -0.37 0.72
C LEU A 94 3.60 -1.22 1.30
N TYR A 95 3.43 -1.66 2.55
CA TYR A 95 4.30 -2.61 3.24
C TYR A 95 3.51 -3.85 3.58
N VAL A 96 4.22 -4.97 3.68
CA VAL A 96 3.71 -6.29 4.10
C VAL A 96 4.83 -6.95 4.90
N TYR A 97 4.51 -7.57 6.03
CA TYR A 97 5.43 -8.26 6.93
C TYR A 97 5.12 -9.75 7.00
N GLU A 98 6.07 -10.56 7.48
CA GLU A 98 5.82 -11.99 7.75
C GLU A 98 4.82 -12.12 8.91
N GLY A 99 3.76 -12.92 8.74
CA GLY A 99 2.64 -13.04 9.69
C GLY A 99 1.51 -12.02 9.53
N ASP A 100 1.61 -11.06 8.60
CA ASP A 100 0.47 -10.16 8.29
C ASP A 100 -0.73 -10.96 7.73
N GLN A 101 -1.94 -10.44 7.95
CA GLN A 101 -3.12 -10.82 7.17
C GLN A 101 -3.44 -9.67 6.21
N ILE A 102 -3.50 -9.92 4.90
CA ILE A 102 -3.68 -8.86 3.88
C ILE A 102 -4.82 -9.14 2.93
N ASN A 103 -5.44 -8.08 2.42
CA ASN A 103 -6.39 -8.13 1.33
C ASN A 103 -5.79 -7.45 0.09
N ILE A 104 -6.02 -8.03 -1.09
CA ILE A 104 -5.62 -7.43 -2.38
C ILE A 104 -6.85 -7.27 -3.27
N THR A 105 -7.05 -6.06 -3.79
CA THR A 105 -8.30 -5.66 -4.43
C THR A 105 -8.08 -5.47 -5.93
N CYS A 106 -8.88 -6.16 -6.76
CA CYS A 106 -8.95 -5.91 -8.19
C CYS A 106 -9.85 -4.70 -8.45
N HIS A 107 -9.25 -3.52 -8.29
CA HIS A 107 -9.93 -2.25 -8.42
C HIS A 107 -10.08 -1.85 -9.88
N HIS A 108 -11.22 -1.23 -10.19
CA HIS A 108 -11.57 -0.74 -11.52
C HIS A 108 -11.86 0.75 -11.45
N ARG A 109 -11.55 1.46 -12.54
CA ARG A 109 -11.64 2.92 -12.60
C ARG A 109 -13.08 3.38 -12.39
N HIS A 110 -13.26 4.51 -11.73
CA HIS A 110 -14.59 5.10 -11.55
C HIS A 110 -15.26 5.40 -12.90
N GLY A 111 -16.59 5.24 -12.97
CA GLY A 111 -17.40 5.39 -14.19
C GLY A 111 -17.67 4.08 -14.95
N TYR A 112 -17.14 2.96 -14.47
CA TYR A 112 -17.36 1.61 -15.03
C TYR A 112 -18.13 0.73 -14.04
N SER A 113 -18.90 -0.22 -14.56
CA SER A 113 -19.48 -1.30 -13.75
C SER A 113 -18.53 -2.50 -13.73
N GLY A 114 -18.35 -3.12 -12.56
CA GLY A 114 -17.52 -4.32 -12.39
C GLY A 114 -18.34 -5.61 -12.36
N GLY A 115 -17.96 -6.57 -13.19
CA GLY A 115 -18.46 -7.95 -13.18
C GLY A 115 -17.47 -8.90 -12.51
N GLN A 116 -17.37 -10.13 -13.02
CA GLN A 116 -16.58 -11.17 -12.38
C GLN A 116 -15.08 -10.88 -12.42
N THR A 117 -14.38 -11.35 -11.40
CA THR A 117 -12.95 -11.15 -11.16
C THR A 117 -12.24 -12.50 -11.07
N ARG A 118 -11.08 -12.62 -11.70
CA ARG A 118 -10.18 -13.78 -11.59
C ARG A 118 -8.83 -13.32 -11.06
N PHE A 119 -8.25 -14.07 -10.12
CA PHE A 119 -6.94 -13.78 -9.53
C PHE A 119 -5.91 -14.85 -9.88
N TYR A 120 -4.67 -14.42 -10.08
CA TYR A 120 -3.51 -15.28 -10.31
C TYR A 120 -2.34 -14.89 -9.39
N LYS A 121 -1.58 -15.90 -8.98
CA LYS A 121 -0.22 -15.74 -8.44
C LYS A 121 0.78 -16.33 -9.45
N ASP A 122 1.72 -15.49 -9.86
CA ASP A 122 2.71 -15.76 -10.88
C ASP A 122 2.04 -16.19 -12.21
N THR A 123 1.99 -17.49 -12.52
CA THR A 123 1.23 -18.04 -13.67
C THR A 123 -0.04 -18.80 -13.30
N ARG A 124 -0.24 -19.13 -12.02
CA ARG A 124 -1.32 -20.01 -11.54
C ARG A 124 -2.56 -19.22 -11.16
N VAL A 125 -3.75 -19.70 -11.53
CA VAL A 125 -5.02 -19.20 -10.98
C VAL A 125 -5.04 -19.50 -9.48
N ILE A 126 -5.37 -18.50 -8.65
CA ILE A 126 -5.56 -18.64 -7.19
C ILE A 126 -7.02 -18.40 -6.77
N ARG A 127 -7.82 -17.77 -7.63
CA ARG A 127 -9.29 -17.75 -7.57
C ARG A 127 -9.80 -17.58 -8.99
N ASP A 128 -10.61 -18.53 -9.47
CA ASP A 128 -11.31 -18.40 -10.75
C ASP A 128 -12.57 -17.53 -10.60
N TRP A 129 -13.17 -17.13 -11.73
CA TRP A 129 -14.21 -16.10 -11.85
C TRP A 129 -15.19 -16.04 -10.67
N THR A 130 -15.10 -14.94 -9.92
CA THR A 130 -15.87 -14.68 -8.70
C THR A 130 -16.47 -13.28 -8.75
N ASP A 131 -17.62 -13.09 -8.12
CA ASP A 131 -18.23 -11.77 -7.95
C ASP A 131 -17.47 -10.92 -6.89
N THR A 132 -16.52 -11.53 -6.17
CA THR A 132 -15.66 -10.82 -5.20
C THR A 132 -14.46 -10.15 -5.89
N ALA A 133 -14.40 -8.82 -5.79
CA ALA A 133 -13.27 -8.02 -6.27
C ALA A 133 -12.02 -8.11 -5.37
N GLU A 134 -11.98 -9.03 -4.41
CA GLU A 134 -11.03 -9.06 -3.30
C GLU A 134 -10.49 -10.47 -3.04
N TYR A 135 -9.20 -10.55 -2.70
CA TYR A 135 -8.53 -11.80 -2.35
C TYR A 135 -7.76 -11.65 -1.04
N TYR A 136 -8.22 -12.35 -0.02
CA TYR A 136 -7.63 -12.36 1.32
C TYR A 136 -6.50 -13.41 1.43
N ILE A 137 -5.42 -13.04 2.11
CA ILE A 137 -4.27 -13.88 2.41
C ILE A 137 -4.13 -13.88 3.93
N GLU A 138 -4.43 -15.01 4.57
CA GLU A 138 -4.61 -15.10 6.02
C GLU A 138 -3.31 -15.06 6.82
N ASN A 139 -2.19 -15.42 6.20
CA ASN A 139 -0.87 -15.46 6.82
C ASN A 139 0.19 -15.26 5.73
N VAL A 140 0.89 -14.14 5.77
CA VAL A 140 1.98 -13.84 4.82
C VAL A 140 3.26 -14.58 5.22
N ASP A 141 3.78 -15.36 4.28
CA ASP A 141 4.96 -16.21 4.46
C ASP A 141 5.95 -16.10 3.27
N GLY A 142 6.97 -16.97 3.27
CA GLY A 142 7.91 -17.11 2.16
C GLY A 142 7.27 -17.52 0.82
N THR A 143 6.15 -18.24 0.81
CA THR A 143 5.44 -18.62 -0.43
C THR A 143 4.61 -17.48 -1.01
N THR A 144 4.22 -16.51 -0.18
CA THR A 144 3.41 -15.33 -0.53
C THR A 144 4.16 -14.33 -1.42
N ALA A 145 5.50 -14.33 -1.43
CA ALA A 145 6.28 -13.52 -2.37
C ALA A 145 5.99 -13.92 -3.83
N GLY A 146 5.70 -12.95 -4.71
CA GLY A 146 5.39 -13.25 -6.12
C GLY A 146 4.84 -12.07 -6.93
N THR A 147 4.54 -12.32 -8.20
CA THR A 147 3.84 -11.38 -9.09
C THR A 147 2.36 -11.72 -9.12
N TYR A 148 1.51 -10.87 -8.54
CA TYR A 148 0.08 -11.07 -8.58
C TYR A 148 -0.53 -10.30 -9.75
N ARG A 149 -1.54 -10.90 -10.38
CA ARG A 149 -2.36 -10.24 -11.40
C ARG A 149 -3.82 -10.61 -11.19
N CYS A 150 -4.71 -9.69 -11.50
CA CYS A 150 -6.13 -9.98 -11.61
C CYS A 150 -6.62 -9.64 -13.01
N GLU A 151 -7.64 -10.35 -13.47
CA GLU A 151 -8.47 -10.04 -14.63
C GLU A 151 -9.86 -9.69 -14.10
N LYS A 152 -10.51 -8.67 -14.66
CA LYS A 152 -11.86 -8.27 -14.25
C LYS A 152 -12.69 -7.89 -15.46
N GLU A 153 -13.92 -8.40 -15.50
CA GLU A 153 -14.93 -7.92 -16.43
C GLU A 153 -15.36 -6.51 -16.03
N ILE A 154 -15.30 -5.59 -16.99
CA ILE A 154 -15.80 -4.22 -16.82
C ILE A 154 -16.73 -3.87 -17.98
N SER A 155 -17.79 -3.12 -17.70
CA SER A 155 -18.79 -2.75 -18.71
C SER A 155 -19.17 -1.27 -18.69
N TRP A 156 -19.69 -0.83 -19.83
CA TRP A 156 -19.97 0.57 -20.18
C TRP A 156 -21.45 0.72 -20.54
N LEU A 157 -22.17 1.65 -19.89
CA LEU A 157 -23.52 2.02 -20.30
C LEU A 157 -23.48 3.07 -21.41
N TYR A 158 -23.77 2.66 -22.65
CA TYR A 158 -24.11 3.60 -23.72
C TYR A 158 -25.51 4.17 -23.51
N ILE A 159 -25.66 5.48 -23.69
CA ILE A 159 -26.91 6.23 -23.45
C ILE A 159 -28.03 5.82 -24.43
N TYR A 160 -27.71 5.11 -25.51
CA TYR A 160 -28.63 4.72 -26.58
C TYR A 160 -28.78 3.20 -26.78
N GLY A 161 -28.33 2.39 -25.82
CA GLY A 161 -28.42 0.92 -25.87
C GLY A 161 -27.08 0.22 -26.07
N ASP A 162 -27.08 -1.09 -25.83
CA ASP A 162 -25.95 -2.03 -25.79
C ASP A 162 -24.82 -1.68 -24.79
N ALA A 163 -24.68 -2.51 -23.75
CA ALA A 163 -23.59 -2.43 -22.79
C ALA A 163 -22.44 -3.36 -23.21
N ALA A 164 -21.34 -2.80 -23.70
CA ALA A 164 -20.16 -3.58 -24.05
C ALA A 164 -19.37 -3.96 -22.79
N SER A 165 -19.06 -5.25 -22.63
CA SER A 165 -18.15 -5.76 -21.59
C SER A 165 -16.79 -6.16 -22.16
N VAL A 166 -15.74 -6.06 -21.34
CA VAL A 166 -14.38 -6.48 -21.69
C VAL A 166 -13.65 -6.95 -20.44
N SER A 167 -12.83 -8.01 -20.55
CA SER A 167 -11.91 -8.41 -19.49
C SER A 167 -10.61 -7.59 -19.60
N VAL A 168 -10.25 -6.88 -18.53
CA VAL A 168 -9.00 -6.10 -18.45
C VAL A 168 -8.21 -6.51 -17.22
N GLY A 169 -6.89 -6.63 -17.37
CA GLY A 169 -6.00 -7.16 -16.33
C GLY A 169 -5.09 -6.11 -15.67
N GLY A 170 -5.05 -6.12 -14.34
CA GLY A 170 -4.10 -5.36 -13.52
C GLY A 170 -3.01 -6.25 -12.93
N LYS A 171 -1.76 -5.75 -12.82
CA LYS A 171 -0.63 -6.49 -12.20
C LYS A 171 0.12 -5.67 -11.14
N SER A 172 0.55 -6.35 -10.07
CA SER A 172 1.34 -5.79 -8.97
C SER A 172 2.25 -6.87 -8.38
N ARG A 173 3.50 -6.52 -8.04
CA ARG A 173 4.42 -7.44 -7.35
C ARG A 173 4.21 -7.32 -5.83
N ILE A 174 4.14 -8.45 -5.15
CA ILE A 174 4.11 -8.55 -3.69
C ILE A 174 5.46 -9.08 -3.21
N SER A 175 6.00 -8.38 -2.21
CA SER A 175 7.24 -8.67 -1.51
C SER A 175 7.00 -8.34 -0.05
N TYR A 176 7.35 -9.25 0.85
CA TYR A 176 7.19 -9.07 2.29
C TYR A 176 8.53 -8.72 2.94
N ILE A 177 8.47 -8.09 4.10
CA ILE A 177 9.62 -7.74 4.93
C ILE A 177 9.77 -8.82 5.99
N ARG A 178 10.91 -9.51 5.98
CA ARG A 178 11.24 -10.50 7.01
C ARG A 178 11.79 -9.82 8.25
N THR A 179 11.05 -9.84 9.35
CA THR A 179 11.49 -9.30 10.64
C THR A 179 12.47 -10.27 11.30
N SER A 180 13.78 -10.10 11.04
CA SER A 180 14.85 -10.89 11.66
C SER A 180 15.12 -10.57 13.13
N LEU A 181 14.22 -9.83 13.78
CA LEU A 181 14.26 -9.41 15.18
C LEU A 181 12.82 -9.43 15.72
N PRO A 182 12.57 -10.00 16.92
CA PRO A 182 11.22 -10.10 17.48
C PRO A 182 10.68 -8.74 17.92
N VAL A 183 9.36 -8.54 17.77
CA VAL A 183 8.67 -7.33 18.23
C VAL A 183 8.53 -7.39 19.75
N ALA A 184 9.34 -6.61 20.47
CA ALA A 184 9.26 -6.52 21.91
C ALA A 184 7.95 -5.82 22.35
N ARG A 185 7.14 -6.51 23.15
CA ARG A 185 6.13 -5.90 24.02
C ARG A 185 6.65 -5.91 25.45
N CYS A 186 6.98 -4.74 25.99
CA CYS A 186 7.16 -4.59 27.43
C CYS A 186 5.78 -4.55 28.08
N CYS A 187 5.50 -5.48 29.01
CA CYS A 187 4.44 -5.30 29.98
C CYS A 187 5.03 -4.61 31.21
N GLU A 188 4.55 -3.42 31.55
CA GLU A 188 4.81 -2.86 32.89
C GLU A 188 3.97 -3.64 33.91
N ASP A 189 4.61 -4.40 34.79
CA ASP A 189 3.97 -4.90 36.01
C ASP A 189 4.90 -4.67 37.22
N ARG A 190 4.32 -4.18 38.32
CA ARG A 190 5.04 -3.53 39.42
C ARG A 190 5.54 -4.51 40.48
N GLN A 191 6.43 -5.43 40.13
CA GLN A 191 7.28 -6.05 41.16
C GLN A 191 8.61 -6.65 40.67
N THR A 192 8.75 -7.04 39.40
CA THR A 192 9.95 -7.73 38.89
C THR A 192 10.24 -7.45 37.40
N ASP A 193 11.42 -6.92 37.10
CA ASP A 193 11.94 -6.74 35.73
C ASP A 193 12.38 -8.09 35.10
N ILE A 194 11.41 -8.97 34.80
CA ILE A 194 11.67 -10.25 34.13
C ILE A 194 10.94 -10.27 32.78
N CYS A 195 11.69 -10.00 31.71
CA CYS A 195 11.20 -10.16 30.35
C CYS A 195 11.07 -11.64 29.97
N PHE A 196 9.88 -12.20 30.14
CA PHE A 196 9.54 -13.54 29.64
C PHE A 196 9.38 -13.51 28.11
N TYR A 197 10.28 -14.20 27.40
CA TYR A 197 10.20 -14.41 25.95
C TYR A 197 9.09 -15.42 25.63
N ILE A 198 7.84 -14.93 25.52
CA ILE A 198 6.69 -15.73 25.09
C ILE A 198 6.48 -15.53 23.58
N TYR A 199 6.79 -16.58 22.82
CA TYR A 199 6.65 -16.58 21.36
C TYR A 199 5.18 -16.60 20.91
N ARG A 200 4.93 -15.92 19.79
CA ARG A 200 3.86 -16.21 18.83
C ARG A 200 4.45 -16.13 17.43
#